data_AF-A0A7X7TEH2-F1
#
_entry.id   AF-A0A7X7TEH2-F1
#
_cell.length_a   1.000
_cell.length_b   1.000
_cell.length_c   1.000
_cell.angle_alpha   90.00
_cell.angle_beta   90.00
_cell.angle_gamma   90.00
#
_symmetry.space_group_name_H-M   'P 1'
#
loop_
_entity.id
_entity.type
_entity.pdbx_description
1 polymer ?
#
loop_
_entity_poly.entity_id
_entity_poly.type
_entity_poly.pdbx_seq_one_letter_code
_entity_poly.pdbx_strand_id
1 'polypeptide(L)'
;MKTKQIEGYRIPAYPTQQEVLQNPKLMRRSLSAPVRRLLETGVSGAIALLVPLSGCDRDTGGQAGPPPTEQIEGQGSNTESSPAAKKTSYKGFLVASIFEHGEGRGATGCIVTAPPVFLTEEEGLSVIKEELSAKGLELMDKKIVFKKIPMHQDSWRSSEGSKYLETDLSNDNEQVIIEFVSVDDYYDLGGQMSGSTAQSFDFLKVSRQLRDALRKKAGRGVYGVFYDPMVRIDYSKMSQETPDGQVWKSWEQRRLEAKTEAKDLLRKQVQDFSQWLRDQKVI
;
A
#
# COMPACT_ATOMS: atom_id res chain seq x y z
N MET A 1 3.49 13.49 -38.71
CA MET A 1 2.21 14.19 -38.44
C MET A 1 2.54 15.67 -38.29
N LYS A 2 2.02 16.57 -39.14
CA LYS A 2 2.28 18.02 -39.04
C LYS A 2 1.27 18.63 -38.06
N THR A 3 1.75 19.14 -36.92
CA THR A 3 0.91 19.85 -35.95
C THR A 3 0.52 21.20 -36.54
N LYS A 4 -0.78 21.43 -36.70
CA LYS A 4 -1.32 22.71 -37.18
C LYS A 4 -1.58 23.59 -35.96
N GLN A 5 -0.96 24.75 -35.89
CA GLN A 5 -1.16 25.70 -34.80
C GLN A 5 -2.63 26.16 -34.81
N ILE A 6 -3.27 26.11 -33.65
CA ILE A 6 -4.66 26.56 -33.50
C ILE A 6 -4.61 28.08 -33.37
N GLU A 7 -5.03 28.79 -34.41
CA GLU A 7 -4.90 30.26 -34.51
C GLU A 7 -5.89 31.04 -33.62
N GLY A 8 -6.81 30.36 -32.95
CA GLY A 8 -7.78 31.01 -32.07
C GLY A 8 -8.42 30.05 -31.09
N TYR A 9 -8.33 30.39 -29.80
CA TYR A 9 -9.13 29.76 -28.77
C TYR A 9 -10.46 30.52 -28.66
N ARG A 10 -11.59 29.81 -28.71
CA ARG A 10 -12.90 30.44 -28.53
C ARG A 10 -12.93 31.08 -27.14
N ILE A 11 -13.16 32.39 -27.08
CA ILE A 11 -13.23 33.11 -25.82
C ILE A 11 -14.30 32.42 -24.96
N PRO A 12 -13.93 31.94 -23.76
CA PRO A 12 -14.87 31.24 -22.91
C PRO A 12 -16.04 32.17 -22.56
N ALA A 13 -17.26 31.61 -22.56
CA ALA A 13 -18.48 32.37 -22.31
C ALA A 13 -18.71 32.73 -20.83
N TYR A 14 -17.70 32.52 -19.96
CA TYR A 14 -17.77 32.91 -18.56
C TYR A 14 -17.18 34.30 -18.35
N PRO A 15 -17.70 35.07 -17.37
CA PRO A 15 -17.19 36.40 -17.07
C PRO A 15 -15.71 36.39 -16.66
N THR A 16 -14.98 37.42 -17.04
CA THR A 16 -13.60 37.64 -16.60
C THR A 16 -13.55 38.09 -15.14
N GLN A 17 -12.37 37.99 -14.51
CA GLN A 17 -12.18 38.45 -13.14
C GLN A 17 -12.53 39.94 -12.96
N GLN A 18 -12.18 40.79 -13.92
CA GLN A 18 -12.48 42.21 -13.87
C GLN A 18 -13.99 42.48 -13.98
N GLU A 19 -14.70 41.76 -14.84
CA GLU A 19 -16.16 41.86 -14.97
C GLU A 19 -16.88 41.42 -13.69
N VAL A 20 -16.38 40.37 -13.03
CA VAL A 20 -16.91 39.90 -11.75
C VAL A 20 -16.71 40.93 -10.64
N LEU A 21 -15.55 41.58 -10.59
CA LEU A 21 -15.26 42.62 -9.59
C LEU A 21 -16.11 43.88 -9.78
N GLN A 22 -16.38 44.25 -11.04
CA GLN A 22 -17.25 45.38 -11.38
C GLN A 22 -18.74 45.06 -11.20
N ASN A 23 -19.13 43.79 -11.35
CA ASN A 23 -20.50 43.35 -11.16
C ASN A 23 -20.57 42.04 -10.35
N PRO A 24 -20.57 42.13 -9.01
CA PRO A 24 -20.64 40.98 -8.11
C PRO A 24 -21.87 40.07 -8.32
N LYS A 25 -22.91 40.54 -9.02
CA LYS A 25 -24.10 39.73 -9.36
C LYS A 25 -23.78 38.66 -10.41
N LEU A 26 -22.71 38.80 -11.19
CA LEU A 26 -22.29 37.81 -12.19
C LEU A 26 -21.86 36.48 -11.54
N MET A 27 -21.16 36.55 -10.40
CA MET A 27 -20.84 35.37 -9.57
C MET A 27 -22.11 34.69 -9.08
N ARG A 28 -23.12 35.45 -8.65
CA ARG A 28 -24.36 34.86 -8.14
C ARG A 28 -25.09 34.05 -9.21
N ARG A 29 -24.96 34.41 -10.49
CA ARG A 29 -25.63 33.74 -11.61
C ARG A 29 -24.98 32.41 -12.01
N SER A 30 -23.72 32.15 -11.65
CA SER A 30 -23.04 30.86 -11.89
C SER A 30 -23.21 29.86 -10.74
N LEU A 31 -23.64 30.32 -9.55
CA LEU A 31 -23.87 29.45 -8.40
C LEU A 31 -25.16 28.63 -8.56
N SER A 32 -25.15 27.38 -8.09
CA SER A 32 -26.35 26.55 -8.05
C SER A 32 -27.40 27.12 -7.08
N ALA A 33 -28.68 26.86 -7.33
CA ALA A 33 -29.80 27.31 -6.50
C ALA A 33 -29.62 27.12 -4.97
N PRO A 34 -29.08 25.99 -4.46
CA PRO A 34 -28.86 25.83 -3.02
C PRO A 34 -27.80 26.79 -2.45
N VAL A 35 -26.74 27.08 -3.20
CA VAL A 35 -25.66 27.99 -2.75
C VAL A 35 -26.14 29.45 -2.73
N ARG A 36 -27.01 29.84 -3.66
CA ARG A 36 -27.61 31.19 -3.65
C ARG A 36 -28.48 31.41 -2.41
N ARG A 37 -29.29 30.41 -2.03
CA ARG A 37 -30.13 30.48 -0.83
C ARG A 37 -29.30 30.63 0.46
N LEU A 38 -28.15 29.96 0.53
CA LEU A 38 -27.23 30.06 1.66
C LEU A 38 -26.56 31.44 1.79
N LEU A 39 -26.37 32.14 0.68
CA LEU A 39 -25.80 33.51 0.65
C LEU A 39 -26.87 34.59 0.89
N GLU A 40 -28.14 34.30 0.62
CA GLU A 40 -29.27 35.21 0.85
C GLU A 40 -29.75 35.24 2.31
N THR A 41 -29.50 34.17 3.08
CA THR A 41 -29.85 34.10 4.51
C THR A 41 -28.97 34.96 5.41
N GLY A 42 -28.07 35.78 4.85
CA GLY A 42 -27.34 36.79 5.63
C GLY A 42 -26.39 36.20 6.67
N VAL A 43 -25.95 34.94 6.51
CA VAL A 43 -24.85 34.36 7.32
C VAL A 43 -23.53 34.92 6.79
N SER A 44 -23.32 36.21 7.03
CA SER A 44 -22.01 36.84 6.98
C SER A 44 -21.25 36.37 8.22
N GLY A 45 -20.47 35.29 8.07
CA GLY A 45 -19.74 34.72 9.20
C GLY A 45 -18.77 33.63 8.78
N ALA A 46 -17.54 34.05 8.46
CA ALA A 46 -16.30 33.27 8.57
C ALA A 46 -16.26 31.89 7.89
N ILE A 47 -15.83 31.84 6.62
CA ILE A 47 -14.92 30.77 6.18
C ILE A 47 -13.54 31.18 6.71
N ALA A 48 -13.32 30.94 8.00
CA ALA A 48 -12.03 31.08 8.64
C ALA A 48 -11.54 29.68 9.04
N LEU A 49 -10.32 29.37 8.59
CA LEU A 49 -9.37 28.46 9.23
C LEU A 49 -9.77 26.99 9.42
N LEU A 50 -9.27 26.14 8.53
CA LEU A 50 -8.69 24.84 8.90
C LEU A 50 -7.33 24.68 8.22
N VAL A 51 -6.34 25.43 8.74
CA VAL A 51 -4.92 25.12 8.59
C VAL A 51 -4.50 24.50 9.91
N PRO A 52 -4.18 23.19 10.00
CA PRO A 52 -3.48 22.68 11.16
C PRO A 52 -2.01 23.08 11.02
N LEU A 53 -1.63 24.16 11.69
CA LEU A 53 -0.24 24.43 12.05
C LEU A 53 0.15 23.43 13.13
N SER A 54 0.73 22.29 12.74
CA SER A 54 1.45 21.42 13.67
C SER A 54 2.80 22.05 13.98
N GLY A 55 2.87 22.71 15.13
CA GLY A 55 4.10 23.19 15.74
C GLY A 55 5.02 22.02 16.09
N CYS A 56 6.29 22.17 15.74
CA CYS A 56 7.38 21.41 16.33
C CYS A 56 7.55 21.90 17.78
N ASP A 57 7.45 20.99 18.74
CA ASP A 57 7.97 21.25 20.08
C ASP A 57 9.11 20.25 20.36
N ARG A 58 10.22 20.80 20.81
CA ARG A 58 11.49 20.16 21.14
C ARG A 58 11.79 20.59 22.56
N ASP A 59 11.96 19.64 23.47
CA ASP A 59 12.81 19.72 24.67
C ASP A 59 12.95 18.28 25.21
N THR A 60 14.10 17.62 25.04
CA THR A 60 15.31 17.59 25.91
C THR A 60 15.10 17.05 27.32
N GLY A 61 15.82 15.96 27.62
CA GLY A 61 16.54 15.79 28.88
C GLY A 61 15.93 14.80 29.89
N GLY A 62 16.54 13.62 30.03
CA GLY A 62 16.27 12.72 31.15
C GLY A 62 17.00 11.38 31.06
N GLN A 63 18.27 11.34 31.45
CA GLN A 63 19.04 10.11 31.72
C GLN A 63 18.43 9.29 32.88
N ALA A 64 18.47 7.96 32.77
CA ALA A 64 18.71 7.05 33.89
C ALA A 64 19.21 5.68 33.36
N GLY A 65 20.24 5.12 33.99
CA GLY A 65 21.12 4.06 33.48
C GLY A 65 20.65 2.59 33.60
N PRO A 66 21.57 1.63 33.32
CA PRO A 66 21.34 0.17 33.18
C PRO A 66 21.81 -0.61 34.45
N PRO A 67 21.93 -1.97 34.50
CA PRO A 67 21.28 -3.13 33.86
C PRO A 67 20.67 -4.08 34.96
N PRO A 68 20.45 -5.43 34.80
CA PRO A 68 21.52 -6.43 34.69
C PRO A 68 21.29 -7.58 33.69
N THR A 69 22.44 -8.10 33.27
CA THR A 69 22.74 -9.29 32.48
C THR A 69 22.41 -10.58 33.24
N GLU A 70 21.91 -11.60 32.54
CA GLU A 70 21.99 -12.99 32.98
C GLU A 70 22.52 -13.86 31.82
N GLN A 71 23.66 -14.50 32.09
CA GLN A 71 24.34 -15.45 31.22
C GLN A 71 23.85 -16.86 31.54
N ILE A 72 23.71 -17.72 30.53
CA ILE A 72 23.94 -19.16 30.70
C ILE A 72 24.73 -19.68 29.50
N GLU A 73 25.93 -20.20 29.80
CA GLU A 73 26.79 -20.98 28.92
C GLU A 73 26.32 -22.44 28.80
N GLY A 74 26.74 -23.13 27.73
CA GLY A 74 27.12 -24.55 27.83
C GLY A 74 26.58 -25.51 26.76
N GLN A 75 27.44 -25.85 25.79
CA GLN A 75 27.76 -27.18 25.21
C GLN A 75 26.60 -28.18 24.92
N GLY A 76 26.53 -28.91 23.81
CA GLY A 76 27.44 -29.21 22.70
C GLY A 76 26.96 -30.49 21.97
N SER A 77 27.44 -30.66 20.74
CA SER A 77 27.44 -31.88 19.90
C SER A 77 26.09 -32.45 19.43
N ASN A 78 25.85 -32.52 18.12
CA ASN A 78 26.26 -33.68 17.30
C ASN A 78 25.64 -33.64 15.89
N THR A 79 26.51 -33.92 14.93
CA THR A 79 26.33 -34.83 13.79
C THR A 79 25.30 -34.48 12.71
N GLU A 80 25.87 -34.25 11.52
CA GLU A 80 25.23 -34.42 10.22
C GLU A 80 24.42 -35.72 10.13
N SER A 81 23.13 -35.57 9.84
CA SER A 81 22.48 -36.48 8.90
C SER A 81 21.22 -35.80 8.41
N SER A 82 21.19 -35.51 7.11
CA SER A 82 19.98 -35.25 6.35
C SER A 82 19.07 -36.49 6.39
N PRO A 83 17.78 -36.34 6.68
CA PRO A 83 16.79 -37.22 6.10
C PRO A 83 15.72 -36.39 5.37
N ALA A 84 15.37 -36.83 4.18
CA ALA A 84 14.26 -36.33 3.38
C ALA A 84 13.04 -35.98 4.25
N ALA A 85 12.65 -34.71 4.20
CA ALA A 85 11.60 -34.12 5.03
C ALA A 85 10.28 -34.88 4.86
N LYS A 86 9.90 -35.64 5.89
CA LYS A 86 8.51 -36.10 6.04
C LYS A 86 7.66 -34.87 6.29
N LYS A 87 6.78 -34.54 5.34
CA LYS A 87 5.82 -33.42 5.43
C LYS A 87 4.95 -33.58 6.68
N THR A 88 5.28 -32.88 7.76
CA THR A 88 4.49 -32.82 8.98
C THR A 88 3.33 -31.86 8.77
N SER A 89 2.10 -32.38 8.81
CA SER A 89 0.88 -31.58 8.73
C SER A 89 0.73 -30.71 9.99
N TYR A 90 0.84 -29.38 9.84
CA TYR A 90 0.64 -28.42 10.92
C TYR A 90 -0.83 -28.37 11.34
N LYS A 91 -1.12 -28.63 12.62
CA LYS A 91 -2.48 -28.73 13.17
C LYS A 91 -3.02 -27.44 13.81
N GLY A 92 -2.23 -26.37 13.86
CA GLY A 92 -2.64 -25.09 14.44
C GLY A 92 -3.25 -24.12 13.42
N PHE A 93 -3.68 -22.96 13.91
CA PHE A 93 -3.96 -21.78 13.10
C PHE A 93 -2.98 -20.67 13.49
N LEU A 94 -2.12 -20.27 12.57
CA LEU A 94 -1.19 -19.17 12.78
C LEU A 94 -1.36 -18.13 11.68
N VAL A 95 -1.24 -16.87 12.06
CA VAL A 95 -1.19 -15.76 11.13
C VAL A 95 0.12 -15.03 11.35
N ALA A 96 0.97 -15.02 10.33
CA ALA A 96 2.28 -14.39 10.37
C ALA A 96 2.17 -12.90 10.70
N SER A 97 3.26 -12.33 11.21
CA SER A 97 3.39 -10.88 11.27
C SER A 97 3.53 -10.31 9.85
N ILE A 98 3.29 -9.01 9.69
CA ILE A 98 3.64 -8.34 8.42
C ILE A 98 5.14 -8.10 8.47
N PHE A 99 5.86 -8.52 7.42
CA PHE A 99 7.28 -8.25 7.26
C PHE A 99 7.43 -6.98 6.42
N GLU A 100 7.95 -5.93 7.04
CA GLU A 100 7.84 -4.58 6.49
C GLU A 100 9.06 -4.24 5.64
N HIS A 101 8.90 -4.32 4.32
CA HIS A 101 9.87 -3.85 3.33
C HIS A 101 9.16 -2.96 2.33
N GLY A 102 9.58 -1.69 2.26
CA GLY A 102 8.91 -0.63 1.52
C GLY A 102 7.79 0.04 2.32
N GLU A 103 7.49 1.29 1.97
CA GLU A 103 6.49 2.10 2.70
C GLU A 103 5.06 1.61 2.47
N GLY A 104 4.79 0.91 1.36
CA GLY A 104 3.45 0.50 0.95
C GLY A 104 2.50 1.68 0.70
N ARG A 105 3.06 2.87 0.45
CA ARG A 105 2.31 4.14 0.34
C ARG A 105 2.64 4.91 -0.93
N GLY A 106 1.61 5.32 -1.64
CA GLY A 106 1.76 6.21 -2.80
C GLY A 106 0.46 6.87 -3.20
N ALA A 107 0.55 7.78 -4.18
CA ALA A 107 -0.60 8.54 -4.64
C ALA A 107 -0.62 8.71 -6.16
N THR A 108 -1.80 8.64 -6.77
CA THR A 108 -2.04 8.86 -8.21
C THR A 108 -2.95 10.09 -8.38
N GLY A 109 -2.96 10.75 -9.56
CA GLY A 109 -3.83 11.92 -9.80
C GLY A 109 -3.32 12.94 -10.83
N CYS A 110 -4.13 13.99 -11.06
CA CYS A 110 -3.97 14.96 -12.17
C CYS A 110 -2.65 15.73 -12.21
N ILE A 111 -2.03 15.96 -11.05
CA ILE A 111 -0.68 16.55 -10.96
C ILE A 111 0.07 15.73 -9.91
N VAL A 112 0.47 14.52 -10.28
CA VAL A 112 1.40 13.73 -9.48
C VAL A 112 2.76 13.86 -10.10
N THR A 113 3.65 14.55 -9.37
CA THR A 113 5.05 14.70 -9.77
C THR A 113 5.81 13.39 -9.68
N ALA A 114 5.32 12.39 -8.93
CA ALA A 114 5.94 11.09 -8.73
C ALA A 114 4.93 9.94 -8.63
N PRO A 115 4.37 9.45 -9.76
CA PRO A 115 3.38 8.39 -9.70
C PRO A 115 4.04 7.11 -9.17
N PRO A 116 3.40 6.42 -8.22
CA PRO A 116 3.92 5.17 -7.72
C PRO A 116 3.93 4.12 -8.84
N VAL A 117 4.91 3.23 -8.77
CA VAL A 117 4.94 2.03 -9.61
C VAL A 117 4.30 0.91 -8.82
N PHE A 118 3.16 0.43 -9.32
CA PHE A 118 2.47 -0.73 -8.77
C PHE A 118 3.03 -2.01 -9.38
N LEU A 119 3.07 -3.06 -8.56
CA LEU A 119 3.15 -4.43 -9.04
C LEU A 119 1.73 -4.88 -9.38
N THR A 120 1.56 -5.57 -10.51
CA THR A 120 0.29 -6.27 -10.73
C THR A 120 0.21 -7.46 -9.77
N GLU A 121 -0.99 -7.95 -9.52
CA GLU A 121 -1.21 -9.14 -8.70
C GLU A 121 -0.36 -10.31 -9.22
N GLU A 122 -0.40 -10.58 -10.53
CA GLU A 122 0.35 -11.68 -11.13
C GLU A 122 1.87 -11.53 -10.95
N GLU A 123 2.38 -10.30 -11.01
CA GLU A 123 3.80 -10.04 -10.78
C GLU A 123 4.21 -10.26 -9.33
N GLY A 124 3.37 -9.80 -8.39
CA GLY A 124 3.58 -10.04 -6.97
C GLY A 124 3.54 -11.53 -6.64
N LEU A 125 2.52 -12.23 -7.13
CA LEU A 125 2.35 -13.66 -6.93
C LEU A 125 3.47 -14.48 -7.58
N SER A 126 3.97 -14.09 -8.77
CA SER A 126 5.12 -14.76 -9.40
C SER A 126 6.36 -14.67 -8.51
N VAL A 127 6.65 -13.48 -7.97
CA VAL A 127 7.78 -13.28 -7.04
C VAL A 127 7.62 -14.14 -5.79
N ILE A 128 6.43 -14.17 -5.20
CA ILE A 128 6.14 -14.97 -4.00
C ILE A 128 6.32 -16.47 -4.28
N LYS A 129 5.79 -16.98 -5.39
CA LYS A 129 5.94 -18.37 -5.82
C LYS A 129 7.40 -18.73 -6.03
N GLU A 130 8.12 -17.97 -6.84
CA GLU A 130 9.52 -18.23 -7.17
C GLU A 130 10.39 -18.31 -5.91
N GLU A 131 10.25 -17.35 -4.99
CA GLU A 131 11.04 -17.30 -3.76
C GLU A 131 10.68 -18.45 -2.79
N LEU A 132 9.40 -18.80 -2.65
CA LEU A 132 8.98 -19.89 -1.75
C LEU A 132 9.27 -21.28 -2.31
N SER A 133 9.10 -21.49 -3.62
CA SER A 133 9.52 -22.73 -4.30
C SER A 133 11.02 -22.95 -4.17
N ALA A 134 11.84 -21.89 -4.28
CA ALA A 134 13.29 -21.97 -4.02
C ALA A 134 13.65 -22.40 -2.58
N LYS A 135 12.72 -22.26 -1.62
CA LYS A 135 12.87 -22.72 -0.24
C LYS A 135 12.20 -24.08 0.03
N GLY A 136 11.68 -24.75 -1.00
CA GLY A 136 11.06 -26.07 -0.93
C GLY A 136 9.56 -26.06 -0.63
N LEU A 137 8.89 -24.90 -0.74
CA LEU A 137 7.46 -24.77 -0.56
C LEU A 137 6.78 -24.47 -1.90
N GLU A 138 6.20 -25.49 -2.52
CA GLU A 138 5.42 -25.33 -3.74
C GLU A 138 4.02 -24.78 -3.43
N LEU A 139 3.65 -23.72 -4.14
CA LEU A 139 2.37 -23.04 -4.04
C LEU A 139 1.59 -23.16 -5.35
N MET A 140 0.28 -23.33 -5.23
CA MET A 140 -0.64 -23.41 -6.35
C MET A 140 -1.64 -22.24 -6.30
N ASP A 141 -2.24 -21.94 -7.46
CA ASP A 141 -3.37 -21.02 -7.62
C ASP A 141 -4.67 -21.62 -7.08
N LYS A 142 -4.63 -22.04 -5.82
CA LYS A 142 -5.75 -22.66 -5.12
C LYS A 142 -6.27 -21.69 -4.08
N LYS A 143 -7.43 -21.11 -4.40
CA LYS A 143 -8.10 -20.12 -3.56
C LYS A 143 -8.81 -20.77 -2.37
N ILE A 144 -8.60 -20.22 -1.18
CA ILE A 144 -9.30 -20.62 0.03
C ILE A 144 -10.23 -19.49 0.43
N VAL A 145 -11.51 -19.82 0.64
CA VAL A 145 -12.53 -18.81 0.94
C VAL A 145 -12.76 -18.69 2.43
N PHE A 146 -12.40 -17.55 3.01
CA PHE A 146 -12.75 -17.19 4.39
C PHE A 146 -14.07 -16.45 4.42
N LYS A 147 -15.03 -16.98 5.19
CA LYS A 147 -16.33 -16.35 5.36
C LYS A 147 -16.25 -15.22 6.40
N LYS A 148 -16.83 -14.08 6.04
CA LYS A 148 -17.17 -12.98 6.95
C LYS A 148 -15.96 -12.36 7.67
N ILE A 149 -14.97 -11.87 6.94
CA ILE A 149 -13.87 -11.11 7.56
C ILE A 149 -14.36 -9.69 7.87
N PRO A 150 -14.25 -9.22 9.13
CA PRO A 150 -14.62 -7.85 9.49
C PRO A 150 -13.56 -6.90 8.92
N MET A 151 -13.83 -6.36 7.74
CA MET A 151 -12.98 -5.36 7.09
C MET A 151 -13.54 -3.97 7.42
N HIS A 152 -12.66 -3.03 7.76
CA HIS A 152 -13.07 -1.65 8.06
C HIS A 152 -13.43 -0.96 6.74
N GLN A 153 -14.71 -0.75 6.44
CA GLN A 153 -15.13 0.03 5.28
C GLN A 153 -15.28 1.51 5.64
N ASP A 154 -14.87 2.38 4.72
CA ASP A 154 -15.14 3.80 4.82
C ASP A 154 -16.64 4.11 4.81
N SER A 155 -17.00 5.11 5.62
CA SER A 155 -18.37 5.52 5.96
C SER A 155 -19.25 5.91 4.76
N TRP A 156 -18.68 6.18 3.59
CA TRP A 156 -19.43 6.56 2.39
C TRP A 156 -20.15 5.38 1.70
N ARG A 157 -19.78 4.13 1.99
CA ARG A 157 -20.47 2.91 1.51
C ARG A 157 -21.06 2.09 2.67
N SER A 158 -21.35 2.74 3.79
CA SER A 158 -21.82 2.14 5.05
C SER A 158 -22.88 1.05 4.87
N SER A 159 -22.42 -0.20 4.88
CA SER A 159 -22.98 -1.25 5.72
C SER A 159 -21.79 -1.97 6.33
N GLU A 160 -21.82 -2.27 7.62
CA GLU A 160 -20.88 -3.23 8.22
C GLU A 160 -21.10 -4.59 7.53
N GLY A 161 -20.39 -4.79 6.42
CA GLY A 161 -20.53 -5.93 5.55
C GLY A 161 -19.38 -6.88 5.80
N SER A 162 -19.65 -8.03 6.39
CA SER A 162 -18.66 -9.09 6.45
C SER A 162 -18.45 -9.67 5.05
N LYS A 163 -17.31 -9.37 4.40
CA LYS A 163 -17.01 -9.85 3.05
C LYS A 163 -16.39 -11.26 3.09
N TYR A 164 -16.52 -11.98 1.98
CA TYR A 164 -15.72 -13.17 1.73
C TYR A 164 -14.33 -12.73 1.28
N LEU A 165 -13.30 -13.35 1.84
CA LEU A 165 -11.93 -13.23 1.34
C LEU A 165 -11.60 -14.50 0.58
N GLU A 166 -11.17 -14.35 -0.67
CA GLU A 166 -10.66 -15.45 -1.48
C GLU A 166 -9.15 -15.28 -1.57
N THR A 167 -8.41 -16.22 -1.00
CA THR A 167 -6.95 -16.10 -0.97
C THR A 167 -6.32 -16.41 -2.31
N ASP A 168 -5.12 -15.91 -2.53
CA ASP A 168 -4.46 -16.05 -3.83
C ASP A 168 -3.79 -17.42 -3.99
N LEU A 169 -2.95 -17.79 -3.02
CA LEU A 169 -2.13 -18.99 -3.11
C LEU A 169 -2.30 -19.92 -1.91
N SER A 170 -2.19 -21.21 -2.17
CA SER A 170 -2.02 -22.21 -1.11
C SER A 170 -1.19 -23.40 -1.59
N ASN A 171 -0.54 -24.08 -0.65
CA ASN A 171 0.14 -25.34 -0.96
C ASN A 171 -0.84 -26.53 -1.01
N ASP A 172 -0.41 -27.68 -1.53
CA ASP A 172 -1.25 -28.87 -1.77
C ASP A 172 -2.15 -29.27 -0.60
N ASN A 173 -1.59 -29.23 0.60
CA ASN A 173 -2.25 -29.65 1.83
C ASN A 173 -2.97 -28.50 2.57
N GLU A 174 -3.07 -27.31 1.95
CA GLU A 174 -3.72 -26.10 2.50
C GLU A 174 -3.14 -25.71 3.88
N GLN A 175 -1.87 -26.04 4.11
CA GLN A 175 -1.15 -25.76 5.34
C GLN A 175 -0.53 -24.37 5.32
N VAL A 176 -0.10 -23.88 4.15
CA VAL A 176 0.39 -22.51 3.97
C VAL A 176 -0.51 -21.83 2.97
N ILE A 177 -1.06 -20.69 3.38
CA ILE A 177 -2.07 -19.91 2.67
C ILE A 177 -1.56 -18.48 2.59
N ILE A 178 -1.66 -17.86 1.42
CA ILE A 178 -1.06 -16.55 1.17
C ILE A 178 -2.08 -15.63 0.52
N GLU A 179 -2.08 -14.39 1.02
CA GLU A 179 -2.68 -13.22 0.39
C GLU A 179 -1.58 -12.24 -0.04
N PHE A 180 -1.70 -11.68 -1.23
CA PHE A 180 -0.96 -10.51 -1.67
C PHE A 180 -1.91 -9.33 -1.87
N VAL A 181 -1.78 -8.31 -1.02
CA VAL A 181 -2.61 -7.10 -1.12
C VAL A 181 -2.11 -6.21 -2.25
N SER A 182 -2.80 -6.29 -3.39
CA SER A 182 -2.55 -5.51 -4.60
C SER A 182 -3.47 -4.29 -4.72
N VAL A 183 -3.31 -3.51 -5.80
CA VAL A 183 -4.22 -2.40 -6.14
C VAL A 183 -5.66 -2.87 -6.29
N ASP A 184 -5.86 -4.06 -6.86
CA ASP A 184 -7.19 -4.60 -7.14
C ASP A 184 -7.90 -5.00 -5.83
N ASP A 185 -7.15 -5.47 -4.83
CA ASP A 185 -7.68 -5.85 -3.52
C ASP A 185 -7.90 -4.66 -2.59
N TYR A 186 -7.26 -3.52 -2.87
CA TYR A 186 -7.15 -2.41 -1.94
C TYR A 186 -8.51 -1.98 -1.36
N TYR A 187 -9.49 -1.69 -2.21
CA TYR A 187 -10.80 -1.22 -1.76
C TYR A 187 -11.65 -2.33 -1.16
N ASP A 188 -11.49 -3.54 -1.67
CA ASP A 188 -12.22 -4.71 -1.21
C ASP A 188 -11.81 -5.13 0.21
N LEU A 189 -10.57 -4.82 0.57
CA LEU A 189 -9.99 -5.05 1.89
C LEU A 189 -10.10 -3.86 2.86
N GLY A 190 -10.85 -2.80 2.48
CA GLY A 190 -11.11 -1.64 3.35
C GLY A 190 -10.19 -0.45 3.13
N GLY A 191 -9.45 -0.42 2.03
CA GLY A 191 -8.71 0.74 1.57
C GLY A 191 -9.62 1.94 1.29
N GLN A 192 -9.11 3.13 1.56
CA GLN A 192 -9.90 4.36 1.49
C GLN A 192 -9.96 4.91 0.08
N MET A 193 -11.16 5.27 -0.39
CA MET A 193 -11.33 5.98 -1.66
C MET A 193 -11.26 7.48 -1.44
N SER A 194 -10.39 8.13 -2.19
CA SER A 194 -10.34 9.59 -2.23
C SER A 194 -11.62 10.14 -2.88
N GLY A 195 -12.17 11.22 -2.33
CA GLY A 195 -13.27 11.97 -2.97
C GLY A 195 -12.80 12.91 -4.08
N SER A 196 -11.64 12.63 -4.69
CA SER A 196 -10.93 13.52 -5.61
C SER A 196 -10.44 12.76 -6.84
N THR A 197 -9.92 13.48 -7.83
CA THR A 197 -9.18 12.87 -8.95
C THR A 197 -7.78 12.40 -8.55
N ALA A 198 -7.34 12.71 -7.32
CA ALA A 198 -6.11 12.22 -6.75
C ALA A 198 -6.37 11.19 -5.63
N GLN A 199 -5.83 9.99 -5.79
CA GLN A 199 -6.00 8.84 -4.90
C GLN A 199 -4.74 8.56 -4.11
N SER A 200 -4.86 8.26 -2.81
CA SER A 200 -3.75 7.79 -1.98
C SER A 200 -3.97 6.32 -1.57
N PHE A 201 -2.91 5.53 -1.59
CA PHE A 201 -2.89 4.12 -1.24
C PHE A 201 -2.01 3.92 0.00
N ASP A 202 -2.46 3.06 0.92
CA ASP A 202 -1.68 2.57 2.06
C ASP A 202 -1.88 1.06 2.21
N PHE A 203 -1.16 0.28 1.39
CA PHE A 203 -1.23 -1.17 1.38
C PHE A 203 -0.71 -1.80 2.68
N LEU A 204 0.28 -1.17 3.31
CA LEU A 204 0.80 -1.63 4.60
C LEU A 204 -0.28 -1.56 5.69
N LYS A 205 -1.04 -0.45 5.75
CA LYS A 205 -2.18 -0.31 6.66
C LYS A 205 -3.25 -1.36 6.38
N VAL A 206 -3.66 -1.52 5.12
CA VAL A 206 -4.69 -2.50 4.73
C VAL A 206 -4.25 -3.93 5.10
N SER A 207 -2.99 -4.26 4.85
CA SER A 207 -2.42 -5.58 5.17
C SER A 207 -2.36 -5.85 6.67
N ARG A 208 -2.00 -4.84 7.47
CA ARG A 208 -2.06 -4.94 8.94
C ARG A 208 -3.49 -5.16 9.43
N GLN A 209 -4.46 -4.43 8.87
CA GLN A 209 -5.89 -4.60 9.20
C GLN A 209 -6.39 -6.00 8.83
N LEU A 210 -6.02 -6.50 7.65
CA LEU A 210 -6.36 -7.84 7.21
C LEU A 210 -5.77 -8.92 8.13
N ARG A 211 -4.47 -8.84 8.43
CA ARG A 211 -3.80 -9.73 9.39
C ARG A 211 -4.52 -9.75 10.73
N ASP A 212 -4.86 -8.58 11.27
CA ASP A 212 -5.51 -8.48 12.58
C ASP A 212 -6.95 -9.02 12.55
N ALA A 213 -7.65 -8.87 11.41
CA ALA A 213 -8.95 -9.48 11.20
C ALA A 213 -8.87 -11.02 11.11
N LEU A 214 -7.84 -11.55 10.44
CA LEU A 214 -7.59 -12.99 10.34
C LEU A 214 -7.20 -13.61 11.70
N ARG A 215 -6.39 -12.92 12.51
CA ARG A 215 -6.02 -13.38 13.87
C ARG A 215 -7.23 -13.57 14.80
N LYS A 216 -8.32 -12.84 14.54
CA LYS A 216 -9.58 -12.97 15.30
C LYS A 216 -10.44 -14.16 14.85
N LYS A 217 -10.04 -14.87 13.79
CA LYS A 217 -10.74 -16.06 13.29
C LYS A 217 -10.13 -17.33 13.85
N ALA A 218 -10.97 -18.37 13.93
CA ALA A 218 -10.52 -19.74 14.08
C ALA A 218 -10.37 -20.36 12.70
N GLY A 219 -9.30 -21.12 12.49
CA GLY A 219 -9.01 -21.76 11.21
C GLY A 219 -8.05 -22.94 11.38
N ARG A 220 -7.40 -23.32 10.29
CA ARG A 220 -6.28 -24.26 10.25
C ARG A 220 -5.25 -23.77 9.26
N GLY A 221 -4.00 -24.15 9.47
CA GLY A 221 -2.89 -23.76 8.62
C GLY A 221 -2.24 -22.45 9.06
N VAL A 222 -1.32 -22.00 8.23
CA VAL A 222 -0.43 -20.88 8.45
C VAL A 222 -0.70 -19.86 7.36
N TYR A 223 -1.01 -18.64 7.76
CA TYR A 223 -1.44 -17.59 6.85
C TYR A 223 -0.37 -16.50 6.74
N GLY A 224 0.04 -16.19 5.52
CA GLY A 224 0.92 -15.08 5.18
C GLY A 224 0.14 -13.96 4.49
N VAL A 225 0.39 -12.71 4.88
CA VAL A 225 -0.13 -11.51 4.18
C VAL A 225 1.08 -10.73 3.68
N PHE A 226 1.15 -10.51 2.38
CA PHE A 226 2.11 -9.64 1.72
C PHE A 226 1.42 -8.40 1.17
N TYR A 227 2.19 -7.37 0.86
CA TYR A 227 1.66 -6.11 0.34
C TYR A 227 2.57 -5.55 -0.73
N ASP A 228 2.02 -4.79 -1.68
CA ASP A 228 2.83 -4.05 -2.63
C ASP A 228 3.73 -3.04 -1.89
N PRO A 229 5.06 -3.19 -1.92
CA PRO A 229 6.00 -2.32 -1.22
C PRO A 229 5.93 -0.85 -1.63
N MET A 230 5.40 -0.56 -2.83
CA MET A 230 5.32 0.74 -3.47
C MET A 230 6.64 1.51 -3.46
N VAL A 231 7.38 1.43 -4.57
CA VAL A 231 8.57 2.25 -4.78
C VAL A 231 8.20 3.54 -5.52
N ARG A 232 8.70 4.66 -4.99
CA ARG A 232 8.56 5.98 -5.63
C ARG A 232 9.74 6.21 -6.54
N ILE A 233 9.46 6.74 -7.73
CA ILE A 233 10.53 7.24 -8.61
C ILE A 233 11.18 8.45 -7.93
N ASP A 234 12.49 8.41 -7.75
CA ASP A 234 13.26 9.51 -7.18
C ASP A 234 13.57 10.57 -8.25
N TYR A 235 12.87 11.70 -8.16
CA TYR A 235 13.00 12.83 -9.09
C TYR A 235 14.25 13.67 -8.85
N SER A 236 14.90 13.57 -7.69
CA SER A 236 16.16 14.27 -7.45
C SER A 236 17.29 13.72 -8.32
N LYS A 237 17.21 12.43 -8.68
CA LYS A 237 18.08 11.76 -9.66
C LYS A 237 17.68 12.06 -11.11
N MET A 238 16.72 12.96 -11.33
CA MET A 238 16.24 13.35 -12.65
C MET A 238 17.01 14.53 -13.25
N SER A 239 17.62 15.37 -12.41
CA SER A 239 18.30 16.62 -12.81
C SER A 239 19.83 16.55 -12.80
N GLN A 240 20.43 15.40 -12.46
CA GLN A 240 21.88 15.26 -12.45
C GLN A 240 22.37 14.92 -13.86
N GLU A 241 22.76 15.95 -14.62
CA GLU A 241 23.61 15.79 -15.80
C GLU A 241 24.94 15.19 -15.34
N THR A 242 25.35 14.07 -15.94
CA THR A 242 26.72 13.58 -15.81
C THR A 242 27.66 14.59 -16.49
N PRO A 243 28.92 14.73 -16.02
CA PRO A 243 29.91 15.62 -16.65
C PRO A 243 30.11 15.38 -18.15
N ASP A 244 29.73 14.19 -18.64
CA ASP A 244 29.91 13.72 -20.01
C ASP A 244 28.66 13.93 -20.89
N GLY A 245 27.62 14.62 -20.39
CA GLY A 245 26.45 15.03 -21.18
C GLY A 245 25.52 13.90 -21.63
N GLN A 246 25.71 12.67 -21.14
CA GLN A 246 24.86 11.51 -21.43
C GLN A 246 24.55 10.74 -20.14
N VAL A 247 23.30 10.80 -19.66
CA VAL A 247 22.23 9.83 -19.97
C VAL A 247 20.97 10.34 -19.26
N TRP A 248 20.05 10.94 -20.01
CA TRP A 248 18.68 11.08 -19.52
C TRP A 248 18.06 9.68 -19.53
N LYS A 249 17.96 9.01 -18.37
CA LYS A 249 17.17 7.77 -18.30
C LYS A 249 15.75 8.09 -18.76
N SER A 250 15.23 7.30 -19.69
CA SER A 250 13.85 7.48 -20.13
C SER A 250 12.91 7.27 -18.95
N TRP A 251 11.71 7.84 -19.04
CA TRP A 251 10.69 7.64 -18.03
C TRP A 251 10.37 6.14 -17.84
N GLU A 252 10.39 5.38 -18.93
CA GLU A 252 10.22 3.93 -18.92
C GLU A 252 11.33 3.19 -18.18
N GLN A 253 12.60 3.57 -18.37
CA GLN A 253 13.73 2.97 -17.65
C GLN A 253 13.61 3.17 -16.14
N ARG A 254 13.24 4.38 -15.69
CA ARG A 254 13.04 4.64 -14.25
C ARG A 254 11.85 3.89 -13.68
N ARG A 255 10.76 3.80 -14.43
CA ARG A 255 9.62 2.97 -14.04
C ARG A 255 10.02 1.50 -13.92
N LEU A 256 10.85 1.00 -14.84
CA LEU A 256 11.36 -0.37 -14.78
C LEU A 256 12.26 -0.57 -13.55
N GLU A 257 13.15 0.38 -13.24
CA GLU A 257 14.00 0.34 -12.05
C GLU A 257 13.19 0.33 -10.76
N ALA A 258 12.23 1.24 -10.62
CA ALA A 258 11.33 1.25 -9.46
C ALA A 258 10.52 -0.04 -9.34
N LYS A 259 10.13 -0.64 -10.48
CA LYS A 259 9.45 -1.94 -10.50
C LYS A 259 10.37 -3.07 -10.03
N THR A 260 11.62 -3.09 -10.49
CA THR A 260 12.62 -4.05 -10.05
C THR A 260 12.87 -3.92 -8.55
N GLU A 261 13.04 -2.69 -8.06
CA GLU A 261 13.21 -2.41 -6.63
C GLU A 261 11.99 -2.85 -5.82
N ALA A 262 10.77 -2.61 -6.31
CA ALA A 262 9.55 -3.10 -5.66
C ALA A 262 9.52 -4.62 -5.58
N LYS A 263 9.93 -5.33 -6.64
CA LYS A 263 10.07 -6.80 -6.62
C LYS A 263 11.13 -7.24 -5.60
N ASP A 264 12.27 -6.56 -5.51
CA ASP A 264 13.32 -6.89 -4.54
C ASP A 264 12.88 -6.67 -3.09
N LEU A 265 12.10 -5.63 -2.81
CA LEU A 265 11.50 -5.41 -1.50
C LEU A 265 10.48 -6.49 -1.16
N LEU A 266 9.64 -6.89 -2.13
CA LEU A 266 8.71 -8.00 -1.94
C LEU A 266 9.45 -9.32 -1.65
N ARG A 267 10.55 -9.60 -2.36
CA ARG A 267 11.41 -10.76 -2.08
C ARG A 267 11.89 -10.77 -0.63
N LYS A 268 12.30 -9.62 -0.08
CA LYS A 268 12.70 -9.53 1.33
C LYS A 268 11.57 -9.85 2.29
N GLN A 269 10.33 -9.40 2.00
CA GLN A 269 9.16 -9.80 2.80
C GLN A 269 8.98 -11.33 2.80
N VAL A 270 9.11 -11.94 1.62
CA VAL A 270 8.97 -13.39 1.44
C VAL A 270 10.11 -14.16 2.13
N GLN A 271 11.32 -13.64 2.09
CA GLN A 271 12.48 -14.22 2.77
C GLN A 271 12.28 -14.23 4.28
N ASP A 272 11.84 -13.12 4.87
CA ASP A 272 11.57 -13.05 6.31
C ASP A 272 10.39 -13.98 6.70
N PHE A 273 9.34 -14.05 5.88
CA PHE A 273 8.26 -15.01 6.07
C PHE A 273 8.76 -16.45 6.01
N SER A 274 9.63 -16.78 5.05
CA SER A 274 10.19 -18.12 4.91
C SER A 274 11.05 -18.50 6.13
N GLN A 275 11.80 -17.55 6.68
CA GLN A 275 12.57 -17.74 7.90
C GLN A 275 11.62 -17.98 9.09
N TRP A 276 10.58 -17.16 9.22
CA TRP A 276 9.57 -17.34 10.24
C TRP A 276 8.87 -18.71 10.14
N LEU A 277 8.55 -19.20 8.94
CA LEU A 277 7.99 -20.53 8.74
C LEU A 277 8.91 -21.66 9.25
N ARG A 278 10.24 -21.52 9.06
CA ARG A 278 11.24 -22.45 9.61
C ARG A 278 11.24 -22.41 11.13
N ASP A 279 11.19 -21.22 11.72
CA ASP A 279 11.16 -21.04 13.17
C ASP A 279 9.88 -21.65 13.79
N GLN A 280 8.75 -21.59 13.07
CA GLN A 280 7.50 -22.25 13.44
C GLN A 280 7.48 -23.76 13.16
N LYS A 281 8.56 -24.33 12.60
CA LYS A 281 8.68 -25.74 12.19
C LYS A 281 7.58 -26.18 11.22
N VAL A 282 7.17 -25.27 10.34
CA VAL A 282 6.17 -25.52 9.30
C VAL A 282 6.83 -26.09 8.04
N ILE A 283 8.05 -25.62 7.74
CA ILE A 283 8.94 -26.08 6.66
C ILE A 283 10.34 -26.36 7.21
#